data_AF-A0A0F4QH54-F1
#
_entry.id   AF-A0A0F4QH54-F1
#
_cell.length_a   1.000
_cell.length_b   1.000
_cell.length_c   1.000
_cell.angle_alpha   90.00
_cell.angle_beta   90.00
_cell.angle_gamma   90.00
#
_symmetry.space_group_name_H-M   'P 1'
#
loop_
_entity.id
_entity.type
_entity.pdbx_description
1 polymer ?
#
loop_
_entity_poly.entity_id
_entity_poly.type
_entity_poly.pdbx_seq_one_letter_code
_entity_poly.pdbx_strand_id
1 'polypeptide(L)'
;MSWITNIFTKGASAFASTVADVADRFIETPDEKTAFKLQVEQLVADRDSETEQTLRAELGAKERVLVAELKQGDTYTKRARPTVVYSGLAFIGINYVLFPLLGRILNGFGLDVDTSPLADLPLEFWGAWGGICATWSIGRSLERRGANNPVVRSITGSNKSRLID
;
A
#
# COMPACT_ATOMS: atom_id res chain seq x y z
N MET A 1 11.00 17.72 11.41
CA MET A 1 9.87 18.50 11.99
C MET A 1 10.36 19.43 13.09
N SER A 2 11.28 20.37 12.78
CA SER A 2 11.84 21.33 13.77
C SER A 2 11.64 22.78 13.31
N TRP A 3 11.74 23.03 12.00
CA TRP A 3 11.42 24.32 11.41
C TRP A 3 9.96 24.74 11.65
N ILE A 4 8.97 23.93 11.25
CA ILE A 4 7.54 24.30 11.36
C ILE A 4 7.17 24.57 12.81
N THR A 5 7.64 23.73 13.74
CA THR A 5 7.48 23.91 15.18
C THR A 5 8.10 25.24 15.64
N ASN A 6 9.30 25.59 15.19
CA ASN A 6 9.95 26.87 15.57
C ASN A 6 9.23 28.11 15.02
N ILE A 7 8.57 28.03 13.86
CA ILE A 7 7.77 29.15 13.33
C ILE A 7 6.45 29.26 14.08
N PHE A 8 5.80 28.14 14.38
CA PHE A 8 4.54 28.14 15.13
C PHE A 8 4.73 28.56 16.59
N THR A 9 5.78 28.06 17.26
CA THR A 9 6.10 28.43 18.65
C THR A 9 6.54 29.90 18.76
N LYS A 10 7.31 30.42 17.79
CA LYS A 10 7.66 31.86 17.78
C LYS A 10 6.49 32.75 17.39
N GLY A 11 5.63 32.32 16.46
CA GLY A 11 4.43 33.05 16.04
C GLY A 11 3.37 33.12 17.14
N ALA A 12 3.13 32.01 17.85
CA ALA A 12 2.18 31.98 18.96
C ALA A 12 2.67 32.79 20.17
N SER A 13 3.97 32.75 20.47
CA SER A 13 4.56 33.57 21.55
C SER A 13 4.49 35.07 21.23
N ALA A 14 4.79 35.46 19.98
CA ALA A 14 4.67 36.85 19.52
C ALA A 14 3.22 37.34 19.45
N PHE A 15 2.27 36.47 19.08
CA PHE A 15 0.86 36.82 19.10
C PHE A 15 0.33 36.98 20.53
N ALA A 16 0.71 36.08 21.44
CA ALA A 16 0.36 36.16 22.84
C ALA A 16 0.91 37.41 23.53
N SER A 17 2.15 37.82 23.22
CA SER A 17 2.71 39.07 23.75
C SER A 17 2.01 40.30 23.19
N THR A 18 1.63 40.30 21.91
CA THR A 18 0.93 41.44 21.29
C THR A 18 -0.49 41.60 21.84
N VAL A 19 -1.19 40.48 22.10
CA VAL A 19 -2.50 40.49 22.76
C VAL A 19 -2.39 40.89 24.23
N ALA A 20 -1.33 40.46 24.93
CA ALA A 20 -1.05 40.86 26.31
C ALA A 20 -0.72 42.35 26.44
N ASP A 21 0.06 42.93 25.52
CA ASP A 21 0.40 44.35 25.50
C ASP A 21 -0.81 45.24 25.17
N VAL A 22 -1.73 44.74 24.33
CA VAL A 22 -3.00 45.44 24.04
C VAL A 22 -3.97 45.31 25.22
N ALA A 23 -4.00 44.16 25.90
CA ALA A 23 -4.81 43.97 27.11
C ALA A 23 -4.29 44.78 28.31
N ASP A 24 -2.97 44.94 28.45
CA ASP A 24 -2.32 45.77 29.49
C ASP A 24 -2.68 47.25 29.37
N ARG A 25 -3.13 47.72 28.19
CA ARG A 25 -3.66 49.08 28.01
C ARG A 25 -5.09 49.26 28.50
N PHE A 26 -5.83 48.19 28.75
CA PHE A 26 -7.25 48.24 29.12
C PHE A 26 -7.58 47.59 30.46
N ILE A 27 -6.62 46.91 31.10
CA ILE A 27 -6.81 46.19 32.36
C ILE A 27 -5.77 46.68 33.38
N GLU A 28 -6.19 47.55 34.29
CA GLU A 28 -5.30 48.18 35.28
C GLU A 28 -5.07 47.30 36.53
N THR A 29 -5.86 46.23 36.74
CA THR A 29 -5.76 45.39 37.93
C THR A 29 -5.15 44.00 37.65
N PRO A 30 -4.23 43.50 38.50
CA PRO A 30 -3.54 42.22 38.29
C PRO A 30 -4.49 40.99 38.32
N ASP A 31 -5.64 41.09 38.98
CA ASP A 31 -6.64 40.02 39.05
C ASP A 31 -7.39 39.86 37.71
N GLU A 32 -7.76 40.96 37.06
CA GLU A 32 -8.39 40.94 35.74
C GLU A 32 -7.43 40.47 34.65
N LYS A 33 -6.13 40.80 34.76
CA LYS A 33 -5.09 40.29 33.84
C LYS A 33 -4.93 38.78 33.95
N THR A 34 -5.03 38.24 35.17
CA THR A 34 -4.97 36.80 35.42
C THR A 34 -6.22 36.11 34.89
N ALA A 35 -7.41 36.70 35.10
CA ALA A 35 -8.67 36.19 34.57
C ALA A 35 -8.70 36.22 33.03
N PHE A 36 -8.18 37.29 32.41
CA PHE A 36 -8.05 37.40 30.96
C PHE A 36 -7.09 36.35 30.40
N LYS A 37 -5.93 36.15 31.05
CA LYS A 37 -4.98 35.11 30.66
C LYS A 37 -5.60 33.71 30.72
N LEU A 38 -6.41 33.43 31.75
CA LEU A 38 -7.15 32.18 31.92
C LEU A 38 -8.19 31.98 30.80
N GLN A 39 -8.92 33.03 30.44
CA GLN A 39 -9.88 32.98 29.33
C GLN A 39 -9.19 32.76 27.97
N VAL A 40 -8.04 33.39 27.74
CA VAL A 40 -7.25 33.18 26.51
C VAL A 40 -6.69 31.75 26.46
N GLU A 41 -6.20 31.21 27.58
CA GLU A 41 -5.74 29.82 27.65
C GLU A 41 -6.88 28.82 27.38
N GLN A 42 -8.07 29.08 27.90
CA GLN A 42 -9.27 28.29 27.58
C GLN A 42 -9.64 28.37 26.10
N LEU A 43 -9.64 29.58 25.52
CA LEU A 43 -9.99 29.78 24.11
C LEU A 43 -8.98 29.10 23.16
N VAL A 44 -7.70 29.11 23.53
CA VAL A 44 -6.64 28.38 22.79
C VAL A 44 -6.83 26.87 22.91
N ALA A 45 -7.16 26.36 24.10
CA ALA A 45 -7.42 24.94 24.31
C ALA A 45 -8.65 24.45 23.50
N ASP A 46 -9.72 25.23 23.46
CA ASP A 46 -10.93 24.92 22.69
C ASP A 46 -10.64 24.88 21.18
N ARG A 47 -9.90 25.87 20.67
CA ARG A 47 -9.47 25.90 19.27
C ARG A 47 -8.58 24.70 18.93
N ASP A 48 -7.66 24.32 19.81
CA ASP A 48 -6.78 23.19 19.58
C ASP A 48 -7.56 21.86 19.54
N SER A 49 -8.56 21.72 20.41
CA SER A 49 -9.52 20.59 20.38
C SER A 49 -10.29 20.51 19.06
N GLU A 50 -10.86 21.62 18.58
CA GLU A 50 -11.59 21.66 17.31
C GLU A 50 -10.68 21.35 16.11
N THR A 51 -9.45 21.88 16.14
CA THR A 51 -8.46 21.66 15.08
C THR A 51 -8.05 20.19 15.06
N GLU A 52 -7.83 19.56 16.21
CA GLU A 52 -7.46 18.14 16.30
C GLU A 52 -8.60 17.23 15.81
N GLN A 53 -9.85 17.53 16.18
CA GLN A 53 -11.01 16.79 15.69
C GLN A 53 -11.14 16.87 14.17
N THR A 54 -10.95 18.06 13.61
CA THR A 54 -10.99 18.30 12.16
C THR A 54 -9.86 17.54 11.46
N LEU A 55 -8.64 17.60 12.02
CA LEU A 55 -7.48 16.88 11.49
C LEU A 55 -7.69 15.36 11.51
N ARG A 56 -8.24 14.81 12.59
CA ARG A 56 -8.56 13.38 12.68
C ARG A 56 -9.64 12.98 11.66
N ALA A 57 -10.66 13.81 11.46
CA ALA A 57 -11.70 13.57 10.47
C ALA A 57 -11.14 13.61 9.02
N GLU A 58 -10.27 14.57 8.72
CA GLU A 58 -9.58 14.65 7.43
C GLU A 58 -8.64 13.46 7.19
N LEU A 59 -7.83 13.11 8.19
CA LEU A 59 -6.92 11.97 8.11
C LEU A 59 -7.69 10.67 7.86
N GLY A 60 -8.79 10.44 8.58
CA GLY A 60 -9.65 9.28 8.36
C GLY A 60 -10.36 9.30 6.99
N ALA A 61 -10.74 10.47 6.48
CA ALA A 61 -11.30 10.59 5.13
C ALA A 61 -10.26 10.26 4.05
N LYS A 62 -9.04 10.81 4.15
CA LYS A 62 -7.93 10.52 3.24
C LYS A 62 -7.52 9.06 3.31
N GLU A 63 -7.47 8.46 4.50
CA GLU A 63 -7.22 7.02 4.67
C GLU A 63 -8.28 6.19 3.95
N ARG A 64 -9.57 6.49 4.12
CA ARG A 64 -10.66 5.77 3.44
C ARG A 64 -10.58 5.88 1.93
N VAL A 65 -10.29 7.07 1.40
CA VAL A 65 -10.09 7.29 -0.04
C VAL A 65 -8.88 6.48 -0.52
N LEU A 66 -7.78 6.48 0.22
CA LEU A 66 -6.58 5.75 -0.13
C LEU A 66 -6.77 4.23 -0.11
N VAL A 67 -7.51 3.73 0.89
CA VAL A 67 -7.91 2.31 0.96
C VAL A 67 -8.84 1.96 -0.20
N ALA A 68 -9.74 2.86 -0.60
CA ALA A 68 -10.61 2.67 -1.76
C ALA A 68 -9.80 2.63 -3.07
N GLU A 69 -8.85 3.55 -3.28
CA GLU A 69 -7.97 3.57 -4.45
C GLU A 69 -7.06 2.33 -4.52
N LEU A 70 -6.50 1.90 -3.39
CA LEU A 70 -5.70 0.67 -3.30
C LEU A 70 -6.52 -0.58 -3.64
N LYS A 71 -7.79 -0.60 -3.25
CA LYS A 71 -8.75 -1.66 -3.61
C LYS A 71 -9.18 -1.57 -5.08
N GLN A 72 -9.23 -0.37 -5.66
CA GLN A 72 -9.62 -0.12 -7.04
C GLN A 72 -8.49 -0.39 -8.05
N GLY A 73 -7.24 -0.54 -7.59
CA GLY A 73 -6.11 -0.97 -8.41
C GLY A 73 -6.32 -2.37 -8.98
N ASP A 74 -6.88 -2.41 -10.18
CA ASP A 74 -7.14 -3.51 -11.12
C ASP A 74 -6.85 -4.92 -10.58
N THR A 75 -7.94 -5.61 -10.25
CA THR A 75 -7.91 -6.99 -9.76
C THR A 75 -7.37 -7.96 -10.82
N TYR A 76 -7.47 -7.60 -12.11
CA TYR A 76 -7.12 -8.47 -13.22
C TYR A 76 -5.61 -8.45 -13.50
N THR A 77 -4.96 -7.29 -13.58
CA THR A 77 -3.49 -7.23 -13.75
C THR A 77 -2.71 -7.74 -12.53
N LYS A 78 -3.26 -7.65 -11.32
CA LYS A 78 -2.69 -8.32 -10.12
C LYS A 78 -2.83 -9.84 -10.16
N ARG A 79 -3.86 -10.38 -10.82
CA ARG A 79 -4.13 -11.83 -10.94
C ARG A 79 -3.61 -12.46 -12.24
N ALA A 80 -3.26 -11.67 -13.24
CA ALA A 80 -2.72 -12.15 -14.52
C ALA A 80 -1.38 -12.89 -14.37
N ARG A 81 -0.58 -12.53 -13.35
CA ARG A 81 0.74 -13.14 -13.10
C ARG A 81 0.62 -14.61 -12.64
N PRO A 82 -0.17 -14.93 -11.59
CA PRO A 82 -0.39 -16.31 -11.21
C PRO A 82 -1.19 -17.12 -12.23
N THR A 83 -2.10 -16.52 -13.02
CA THR A 83 -2.88 -17.27 -14.01
C THR A 83 -2.00 -17.89 -15.09
N VAL A 84 -0.96 -17.18 -15.57
CA VAL A 84 -0.03 -17.73 -16.58
C VAL A 84 0.78 -18.91 -16.03
N VAL A 85 1.20 -18.84 -14.77
CA VAL A 85 1.90 -19.94 -14.10
C VAL A 85 0.97 -21.15 -13.98
N TYR A 86 -0.25 -20.96 -13.48
CA TYR A 86 -1.23 -22.04 -13.31
C TYR A 86 -1.70 -22.65 -14.63
N SER A 87 -1.94 -21.83 -15.66
CA SER A 87 -2.30 -22.33 -16.99
C SER A 87 -1.17 -23.14 -17.60
N GLY A 88 0.09 -22.67 -17.48
CA GLY A 88 1.25 -23.41 -17.97
C GLY A 88 1.42 -24.75 -17.25
N LEU A 89 1.25 -24.77 -15.92
CA LEU A 89 1.27 -26.00 -15.12
C LEU A 89 0.15 -26.98 -15.51
N ALA A 90 -1.04 -26.46 -15.79
CA ALA A 90 -2.17 -27.28 -16.26
C ALA A 90 -1.89 -27.90 -17.63
N PHE A 91 -1.34 -27.15 -18.59
CA PHE A 91 -0.98 -27.69 -19.90
C PHE A 91 0.12 -28.74 -19.82
N ILE A 92 1.17 -28.50 -19.02
CA ILE A 92 2.23 -29.48 -18.78
C ILE A 92 1.64 -30.74 -18.12
N GLY A 93 0.79 -30.57 -17.10
CA GLY A 93 0.14 -31.68 -16.40
C GLY A 93 -0.77 -32.50 -17.32
N ILE A 94 -1.56 -31.84 -18.17
CA ILE A 94 -2.39 -32.55 -19.15
C ILE A 94 -1.52 -33.34 -20.13
N ASN A 95 -0.52 -32.70 -20.74
CA ASN A 95 0.29 -33.29 -21.80
C ASN A 95 1.23 -34.41 -21.32
N TYR A 96 1.92 -34.20 -20.19
CA TYR A 96 2.96 -35.12 -19.71
C TYR A 96 2.50 -36.07 -18.59
N VAL A 97 1.33 -35.83 -17.99
CA VAL A 97 0.80 -36.71 -16.92
C VAL A 97 -0.52 -37.32 -17.33
N LEU A 98 -1.53 -36.50 -17.66
CA LEU A 98 -2.89 -36.98 -17.88
C LEU A 98 -2.99 -37.88 -19.12
N PHE A 99 -2.45 -37.45 -20.27
CA PHE A 99 -2.49 -38.22 -21.52
C PHE A 99 -1.72 -39.55 -21.42
N PRO A 100 -0.44 -39.57 -20.96
CA PRO A 100 0.29 -40.83 -20.79
C PRO A 100 -0.34 -41.77 -19.76
N LEU A 101 -0.92 -41.22 -18.68
CA LEU A 101 -1.61 -42.02 -17.67
C LEU A 101 -2.88 -42.67 -18.23
N LEU A 102 -3.70 -41.91 -18.96
CA LEU A 102 -4.89 -42.44 -19.65
C LEU A 102 -4.50 -43.50 -20.68
N GLY A 103 -3.48 -43.25 -21.49
CA GLY A 103 -2.98 -44.24 -22.45
C GLY A 103 -2.54 -45.54 -21.76
N ARG A 104 -1.81 -45.46 -20.63
CA ARG A 104 -1.42 -46.65 -19.85
C ARG A 104 -2.62 -47.42 -19.31
N ILE A 105 -3.65 -46.72 -18.83
CA ILE A 105 -4.88 -47.36 -18.33
C ILE A 105 -5.60 -48.07 -19.49
N LEU A 106 -5.76 -47.41 -20.64
CA LEU A 106 -6.44 -47.96 -21.82
C LEU A 106 -5.69 -49.17 -22.40
N ASN A 107 -4.36 -49.13 -22.43
CA ASN A 107 -3.52 -50.28 -22.79
C ASN A 107 -3.73 -51.45 -21.83
N GLY A 108 -3.90 -51.17 -20.53
CA GLY A 108 -4.27 -52.17 -19.53
C GLY A 108 -5.63 -52.83 -19.78
N PHE A 109 -6.52 -52.17 -20.53
CA PHE A 109 -7.82 -52.70 -20.98
C PHE A 109 -7.78 -53.32 -22.39
N GLY A 110 -6.59 -53.47 -22.99
CA GLY A 110 -6.41 -54.09 -24.31
C GLY A 110 -6.71 -53.18 -25.50
N LEU A 111 -6.86 -51.88 -25.28
CA LEU A 111 -6.92 -50.88 -26.36
C LEU A 111 -5.52 -50.33 -26.57
N ASP A 112 -4.91 -50.61 -27.71
CA ASP A 112 -3.55 -50.17 -28.05
C ASP A 112 -3.57 -48.68 -28.41
N VAL A 113 -3.22 -47.84 -27.43
CA VAL A 113 -3.20 -46.38 -27.51
C VAL A 113 -1.78 -45.92 -27.25
N ASP A 114 -1.32 -45.01 -28.11
CA ASP A 114 -0.02 -44.40 -27.92
C ASP A 114 0.04 -43.63 -26.59
N THR A 115 1.08 -43.90 -25.81
CA THR A 115 1.33 -43.27 -24.49
C THR A 115 2.31 -42.12 -24.58
N SER A 116 2.77 -41.81 -25.78
CA SER A 116 3.61 -40.64 -26.04
C SER A 116 2.85 -39.34 -25.70
N PRO A 117 3.56 -38.30 -25.23
CA PRO A 117 2.98 -36.96 -25.13
C PRO A 117 2.49 -36.48 -26.51
N LEU A 118 1.42 -35.68 -26.55
CA LEU A 118 0.83 -35.21 -27.82
C LEU A 118 1.81 -34.38 -28.66
N ALA A 119 2.64 -33.58 -28.00
CA ALA A 119 3.73 -32.83 -28.62
C ALA A 119 4.80 -32.53 -27.56
N ASP A 120 6.07 -32.71 -27.93
CA ASP A 120 7.16 -32.23 -27.10
C ASP A 120 7.21 -30.71 -27.13
N LEU A 121 7.20 -30.11 -25.93
CA LEU A 121 7.29 -28.66 -25.81
C LEU A 121 8.70 -28.20 -26.19
N PRO A 122 8.83 -27.16 -27.04
CA PRO A 122 10.11 -26.67 -27.50
C PRO A 122 10.94 -26.10 -26.34
N LEU A 123 12.27 -26.12 -26.46
CA LEU A 123 13.18 -25.67 -25.38
C LEU A 123 12.91 -24.21 -24.98
N GLU A 124 12.52 -23.38 -25.94
CA GLU A 124 12.13 -21.99 -25.78
C GLU A 124 10.95 -21.84 -24.81
N PHE A 125 9.99 -22.78 -24.82
CA PHE A 125 8.88 -22.78 -23.88
C PHE A 125 9.37 -23.00 -22.45
N TRP A 126 10.26 -23.97 -22.22
CA TRP A 126 10.81 -24.26 -20.90
C TRP A 126 11.63 -23.09 -20.34
N GLY A 127 12.42 -22.44 -21.20
CA GLY A 127 13.16 -21.24 -20.84
C GLY A 127 12.24 -20.07 -20.48
N ALA A 128 11.26 -19.76 -21.33
CA ALA A 128 10.33 -18.66 -21.11
C ALA A 128 9.42 -18.89 -19.89
N TRP A 129 8.83 -20.08 -19.77
CA TRP A 129 7.94 -20.43 -18.66
C TRP A 129 8.71 -20.52 -17.33
N GLY A 130 9.90 -21.12 -17.34
CA GLY A 130 10.80 -21.17 -16.19
C GLY A 130 11.20 -19.76 -15.72
N GLY A 131 11.52 -18.87 -16.66
CA GLY A 131 11.78 -17.46 -16.38
C GLY A 131 10.60 -16.76 -15.70
N ILE A 132 9.40 -16.93 -16.25
CA ILE A 132 8.16 -16.36 -15.66
C ILE A 132 7.93 -16.89 -14.24
N CYS A 133 8.08 -18.20 -14.02
CA CYS A 133 7.92 -18.82 -12.70
C CYS A 133 8.95 -18.32 -11.69
N ALA A 134 10.21 -18.14 -12.11
CA ALA A 134 11.27 -17.60 -11.26
C ALA A 134 10.99 -16.14 -10.89
N THR A 135 10.66 -15.28 -11.85
CA THR A 135 10.30 -13.88 -11.61
C THR A 135 9.08 -13.78 -10.69
N TRP A 136 8.06 -14.61 -10.89
CA TRP A 136 6.88 -14.65 -10.03
C TRP A 136 7.21 -15.09 -8.59
N SER A 137 8.00 -16.15 -8.42
CA SER A 137 8.42 -16.65 -7.10
C SER A 137 9.26 -15.63 -6.33
N ILE A 138 10.16 -14.94 -7.02
CA ILE A 138 10.99 -13.87 -6.46
C ILE A 138 10.10 -12.67 -6.07
N GLY A 139 9.24 -12.20 -6.98
CA GLY A 139 8.31 -11.10 -6.72
C GLY A 139 7.41 -11.39 -5.51
N ARG A 140 6.85 -12.60 -5.44
CA ARG A 140 5.96 -12.99 -4.33
C ARG A 140 6.70 -13.11 -2.99
N SER A 141 7.94 -13.58 -3.02
CA SER A 141 8.80 -13.65 -1.83
C SER A 141 9.16 -12.26 -1.31
N LEU A 142 9.41 -11.30 -2.20
CA LEU A 142 9.72 -9.92 -1.85
C LEU A 142 8.49 -9.15 -1.35
N GLU A 143 7.31 -9.37 -1.93
CA GLU A 143 6.04 -8.83 -1.44
C GLU A 143 5.76 -9.28 0.00
N ARG A 144 5.93 -10.58 0.30
CA ARG A 144 5.73 -11.13 1.64
C ARG A 144 6.73 -10.57 2.67
N ARG A 145 7.91 -10.15 2.24
CA ARG A 145 8.96 -9.57 3.09
C ARG A 145 8.83 -8.05 3.28
N GLY A 146 7.86 -7.39 2.66
CA GLY A 146 7.66 -5.94 2.80
C GLY A 146 8.82 -5.11 2.24
N ALA A 147 9.61 -5.66 1.31
CA ALA A 147 10.80 -5.00 0.80
C ALA A 147 10.43 -3.83 -0.13
N ASN A 148 10.81 -2.61 0.24
CA ASN A 148 10.43 -1.37 -0.45
C ASN A 148 11.51 -0.77 -1.36
N ASN A 149 12.39 -1.59 -1.96
CA ASN A 149 13.45 -1.10 -2.86
C ASN A 149 12.95 -0.85 -4.30
N PRO A 150 13.58 0.07 -5.07
CA PRO A 150 13.12 0.44 -6.41
C PRO A 150 13.13 -0.74 -7.41
N VAL A 151 14.12 -1.63 -7.33
CA VAL A 151 14.17 -2.87 -8.13
C VAL A 151 13.00 -3.79 -7.77
N VAL A 152 12.71 -3.92 -6.48
CA VAL A 152 11.58 -4.73 -5.98
C VAL A 152 10.26 -4.14 -6.48
N ARG A 153 10.08 -2.82 -6.42
CA ARG A 153 8.87 -2.13 -6.92
C ARG A 153 8.65 -2.32 -8.42
N SER A 154 9.73 -2.32 -9.21
CA SER A 154 9.64 -2.60 -10.64
C SER A 154 9.13 -4.02 -10.91
N ILE A 155 9.63 -5.01 -10.16
CA ILE A 155 9.24 -6.43 -10.30
C ILE A 155 7.83 -6.70 -9.74
N THR A 156 7.46 -6.05 -8.64
CA THR A 156 6.16 -6.25 -7.98
C THR A 156 5.06 -5.34 -8.54
N GLY A 157 5.41 -4.31 -9.30
CA GLY A 157 4.48 -3.28 -9.79
C GLY A 157 3.92 -2.38 -8.69
N SER A 158 4.62 -2.29 -7.55
CA SER A 158 4.23 -1.44 -6.42
C SER A 158 4.63 0.01 -6.68
N ASN A 159 3.68 0.87 -7.09
CA ASN A 159 3.94 2.30 -7.26
C ASN A 159 4.27 2.99 -5.93
N LYS A 160 5.18 3.98 -5.98
CA LYS A 160 5.45 4.89 -4.86
C LYS A 160 4.14 5.65 -4.58
N SER A 161 3.53 5.40 -3.43
CA SER A 161 2.42 6.22 -2.95
C SER A 161 2.91 7.67 -2.84
N ARG A 162 2.43 8.55 -3.73
CA ARG A 162 2.64 9.99 -3.65
C ARG A 162 1.67 10.54 -2.60
N LEU A 163 1.88 10.16 -1.35
CA LEU A 163 1.10 10.66 -0.21
C LEU A 163 1.69 11.95 0.36
N ILE A 164 2.85 12.38 -0.13
CA ILE A 164 3.57 13.56 0.31
C ILE A 164 4.28 14.14 -0.91
N ASP A 165 3.53 14.84 -1.76
CA ASP A 165 3.99 15.94 -2.64
C ASP A 165 2.74 16.74 -3.01
#